data_AF-A0A1X9Z0C3-F1
#
_entry.id   AF-A0A1X9Z0C3-F1
#
_cell.length_a   1.000
_cell.length_b   1.000
_cell.length_c   1.000
_cell.angle_alpha   90.00
_cell.angle_beta   90.00
_cell.angle_gamma   90.00
#
_symmetry.space_group_name_H-M   'P 1'
#
loop_
_entity.id
_entity.type
_entity.pdbx_description
1 polymer ?
#
loop_
_entity_poly.entity_id
_entity_poly.type
_entity_poly.pdbx_seq_one_letter_code
_entity_poly.pdbx_strand_id
1 'polypeptide(L)'
;MKECLLAIILLFTLNPLSVTAQGTVDGCLLSDNLVYTDYTSLLGARLYSSTPTTSLSANYCSWTASSTVSCNVCFGAINALALLCVGGPVVGGQRGVYTMVECNLDDHSWVLGAAAGLFGLFIIKRRNKL
;
A
#
# COMPACT_ATOMS: atom_id res chain seq x y z
N MET A 1 -33.84 -23.56 -2.22
CA MET A 1 -32.45 -23.62 -2.74
C MET A 1 -32.11 -22.37 -3.54
N LYS A 2 -32.94 -21.97 -4.51
CA LYS A 2 -32.71 -20.76 -5.33
C LYS A 2 -32.60 -19.48 -4.50
N GLU A 3 -33.51 -19.26 -3.55
CA GLU A 3 -33.55 -18.07 -2.67
C GLU A 3 -32.25 -17.83 -1.87
N CYS A 4 -31.70 -18.86 -1.21
CA CYS A 4 -30.48 -18.72 -0.41
C CYS A 4 -29.21 -18.61 -1.26
N LEU A 5 -29.17 -19.28 -2.42
CA LEU A 5 -28.06 -19.15 -3.36
C LEU A 5 -28.00 -17.72 -3.91
N LEU A 6 -29.17 -17.15 -4.21
CA LEU A 6 -29.31 -15.77 -4.69
C LEU A 6 -28.88 -14.78 -3.61
N ALA A 7 -29.20 -15.01 -2.32
CA ALA A 7 -28.74 -14.18 -1.21
C ALA A 7 -27.21 -14.21 -1.02
N ILE A 8 -26.57 -15.36 -1.18
CA ILE A 8 -25.10 -15.48 -1.08
C ILE A 8 -24.41 -14.81 -2.27
N ILE A 9 -24.94 -15.02 -3.48
CA ILE A 9 -24.44 -14.32 -4.67
C ILE A 9 -24.63 -12.82 -4.50
N LEU A 10 -25.78 -12.35 -3.99
CA LEU A 10 -26.03 -10.94 -3.69
C LEU A 10 -25.00 -10.39 -2.69
N LEU A 11 -24.72 -11.11 -1.61
CA LEU A 11 -23.73 -10.74 -0.58
C LEU A 11 -22.32 -10.57 -1.14
N PHE A 12 -21.89 -11.45 -2.05
CA PHE A 12 -20.58 -11.36 -2.72
C PHE A 12 -20.55 -10.32 -3.85
N THR A 13 -21.68 -10.06 -4.53
CA THR A 13 -21.75 -9.02 -5.57
C THR A 13 -21.92 -7.60 -5.01
N LEU A 14 -22.50 -7.46 -3.80
CA LEU A 14 -22.73 -6.18 -3.14
C LEU A 14 -21.56 -5.74 -2.24
N ASN A 15 -20.73 -6.68 -1.79
CA ASN A 15 -19.44 -6.39 -1.16
C ASN A 15 -18.32 -6.84 -2.09
N PRO A 16 -17.94 -6.05 -3.11
CA PRO A 16 -16.61 -6.23 -3.66
C PRO A 16 -15.65 -6.07 -2.49
N LEU A 17 -14.89 -7.13 -2.18
CA LEU A 17 -13.69 -7.02 -1.38
C LEU A 17 -12.85 -5.92 -2.04
N SER A 18 -13.03 -4.71 -1.56
CA SER A 18 -12.50 -3.53 -2.18
C SER A 18 -11.06 -3.52 -1.74
N VAL A 19 -10.20 -4.07 -2.60
CA VAL A 19 -8.76 -3.87 -2.47
C VAL A 19 -8.53 -2.39 -2.73
N THR A 20 -8.67 -1.58 -1.68
CA THR A 20 -8.51 -0.15 -1.77
C THR A 20 -7.02 0.15 -1.86
N ALA A 21 -6.63 0.85 -2.93
CA ALA A 21 -5.33 1.51 -2.94
C ALA A 21 -5.35 2.54 -1.79
N GLN A 22 -4.53 2.35 -0.76
CA GLN A 22 -4.55 3.21 0.43
C GLN A 22 -3.95 4.60 0.13
N GLY A 23 -3.19 4.69 -0.97
CA GLY A 23 -2.59 5.93 -1.40
C GLY A 23 -1.46 5.72 -2.41
N THR A 24 -0.97 6.85 -2.91
CA THR A 24 0.23 6.94 -3.73
C THR A 24 1.24 7.82 -3.02
N VAL A 25 2.52 7.44 -3.07
CA VAL A 25 3.63 8.27 -2.59
C VAL A 25 4.60 8.54 -3.73
N ASP A 26 4.91 9.81 -4.00
CA ASP A 26 6.01 10.20 -4.90
C ASP A 26 7.25 10.45 -4.04
N GLY A 27 8.37 9.84 -4.41
CA GLY A 27 9.63 10.06 -3.74
C GLY A 27 10.72 9.14 -4.24
N CYS A 28 11.86 9.19 -3.56
CA CYS A 28 13.02 8.34 -3.82
C CYS A 28 13.00 7.13 -2.88
N LEU A 29 12.88 5.92 -3.42
CA LEU A 29 12.96 4.67 -2.70
C LEU A 29 14.40 4.20 -2.60
N LEU A 30 14.85 3.91 -1.38
CA LEU A 30 16.08 3.17 -1.11
C LEU A 30 15.81 1.69 -0.85
N SER A 31 16.88 0.91 -0.72
CA SER A 31 16.85 -0.54 -0.45
C SER A 31 16.25 -0.92 0.91
N ASP A 32 16.03 0.05 1.79
CA ASP A 32 15.42 -0.11 3.11
C ASP A 32 13.88 -0.05 3.08
N ASN A 33 13.28 0.02 1.90
CA ASN A 33 11.84 0.20 1.69
C ASN A 33 11.28 1.52 2.25
N LEU A 34 12.14 2.54 2.40
CA LEU A 34 11.73 3.89 2.76
C LEU A 34 11.69 4.78 1.53
N VAL A 35 10.59 5.51 1.38
CA VAL A 35 10.40 6.54 0.36
C VAL A 35 10.70 7.89 0.98
N TYR A 36 11.77 8.51 0.50
CA TYR A 36 12.16 9.87 0.87
C TYR A 36 11.38 10.84 -0.01
N THR A 37 10.56 11.69 0.61
CA THR A 37 9.58 12.50 -0.12
C THR A 37 10.02 13.96 -0.29
N ASP A 38 10.83 14.46 0.64
CA ASP A 38 11.32 15.84 0.60
C ASP A 38 12.62 15.95 -0.21
N TYR A 39 12.72 17.01 -1.01
CA TYR A 39 13.85 17.22 -1.90
C TYR A 39 14.13 18.70 -2.14
N THR A 40 15.40 19.00 -2.36
CA THR A 40 15.83 20.26 -2.96
C THR A 40 16.06 20.06 -4.44
N SER A 41 15.74 21.06 -5.27
CA SER A 41 16.00 21.02 -6.71
C SER A 41 16.81 22.23 -7.18
N LEU A 42 17.73 22.00 -8.11
CA LEU A 42 18.54 23.03 -8.75
C LEU A 42 18.74 22.63 -10.23
N LEU A 43 18.32 23.50 -11.16
CA LEU A 43 18.43 23.26 -12.61
C LEU A 43 17.84 21.92 -13.08
N GLY A 44 16.78 21.44 -12.42
CA GLY A 44 16.11 20.16 -12.74
C GLY A 44 16.73 18.93 -12.08
N ALA A 45 17.93 19.03 -11.53
CA ALA A 45 18.48 17.99 -10.65
C ALA A 45 17.79 18.04 -9.29
N ARG A 46 17.56 16.87 -8.68
CA ARG A 46 16.91 16.73 -7.36
C ARG A 46 17.81 15.96 -6.42
N LEU A 47 17.89 16.41 -5.18
CA LEU A 47 18.55 15.71 -4.08
C LEU A 47 17.55 15.58 -2.95
N TYR A 48 17.26 14.35 -2.55
CA TYR A 48 16.30 14.05 -1.50
C TYR A 48 16.95 14.19 -0.12
N SER A 49 16.20 14.72 0.83
CA SER A 49 16.59 14.78 2.24
C SER A 49 16.38 13.41 2.89
N SER A 50 17.16 13.08 3.92
CA SER A 50 16.96 11.85 4.69
C SER A 50 15.67 11.83 5.53
N THR A 51 14.97 12.96 5.66
CA THR A 51 13.70 13.08 6.36
C THR A 51 12.85 14.19 5.75
N PRO A 52 11.51 14.08 5.72
CA PRO A 52 10.68 12.93 6.14
C PRO A 52 10.73 11.72 5.20
N THR A 53 10.38 10.55 5.75
CA THR A 53 10.30 9.27 5.04
C THR A 53 8.96 8.58 5.26
N THR A 54 8.48 7.87 4.23
CA THR A 54 7.31 7.00 4.30
C THR A 54 7.74 5.56 4.07
N SER A 55 7.44 4.66 5.02
CA SER A 55 7.70 3.23 4.84
C SER A 55 6.67 2.59 3.92
N LEU A 56 7.11 1.80 2.94
CA LEU A 56 6.23 1.05 2.05
C LEU A 56 5.63 -0.22 2.68
N SER A 57 6.10 -0.68 3.85
CA SER A 57 5.83 -2.05 4.33
C SER A 57 5.02 -2.20 5.62
N ALA A 58 4.61 -1.13 6.31
CA ALA A 58 4.05 -1.32 7.65
C ALA A 58 2.70 -2.08 7.67
N ASN A 59 1.83 -1.93 6.65
CA ASN A 59 0.51 -2.56 6.57
C ASN A 59 0.05 -2.91 5.13
N TYR A 60 0.99 -3.07 4.20
CA TYR A 60 0.70 -3.25 2.77
C TYR A 60 1.06 -4.65 2.28
N CYS A 61 0.23 -5.26 1.43
CA CYS A 61 0.55 -6.55 0.81
C CYS A 61 1.44 -6.40 -0.42
N SER A 62 1.28 -5.31 -1.15
CA SER A 62 2.04 -5.05 -2.36
C SER A 62 2.08 -3.55 -2.64
N TRP A 63 3.11 -3.16 -3.38
CA TRP A 63 3.23 -1.85 -3.96
C TRP A 63 3.75 -1.99 -5.38
N THR A 64 3.40 -1.05 -6.24
CA THR A 64 3.88 -0.99 -7.62
C THR A 64 4.35 0.41 -7.95
N ALA A 65 5.44 0.50 -8.73
CA ALA A 65 5.93 1.77 -9.24
C ALA A 65 5.40 1.98 -10.66
N SER A 66 4.86 3.17 -10.96
CA SER A 66 4.34 3.49 -12.29
C SER A 66 5.46 3.73 -13.32
N SER A 67 6.54 4.38 -12.89
CA SER A 67 7.81 4.53 -13.62
C SER A 67 8.90 4.90 -12.62
N THR A 68 10.13 4.43 -12.85
CA THR A 68 11.27 4.74 -11.98
C THR A 68 12.39 5.43 -12.74
N VAL A 69 13.00 6.43 -12.10
CA VAL A 69 14.21 7.12 -12.56
C VAL A 69 15.23 7.13 -11.44
N SER A 70 16.53 7.18 -11.73
CA SER A 70 17.54 7.25 -10.68
C SER A 70 17.38 8.53 -9.83
N CYS A 71 17.58 8.39 -8.52
CA CYS A 71 17.57 9.51 -7.58
C CYS A 71 18.67 9.33 -6.55
N ASN A 72 18.95 10.40 -5.82
CA ASN A 72 19.95 10.41 -4.76
C ASN A 72 19.34 10.98 -3.48
N VAL A 73 19.66 10.35 -2.35
CA VAL A 73 19.28 10.77 -1.00
C VAL A 73 20.53 11.19 -0.24
N CYS A 74 20.47 12.34 0.42
CA CYS A 74 21.52 12.86 1.28
C CYS A 74 21.20 12.56 2.75
N PHE A 75 22.10 11.86 3.44
CA PHE A 75 22.03 11.60 4.88
C PHE A 75 22.78 12.67 5.69
N GLY A 76 22.57 13.93 5.33
CA GLY A 76 23.22 15.10 5.91
C GLY A 76 22.43 16.37 5.60
N ALA A 77 23.08 17.52 5.69
CA ALA A 77 22.46 18.79 5.30
C ALA A 77 22.63 19.04 3.79
N ILE A 78 21.55 19.46 3.13
CA ILE A 78 21.60 19.83 1.72
C ILE A 78 21.97 21.31 1.62
N ASN A 79 23.08 21.61 0.95
CA ASN A 79 23.39 22.97 0.53
C ASN A 79 22.60 23.28 -0.76
N ALA A 80 21.52 24.05 -0.63
CA ALA A 80 20.62 24.34 -1.74
C ALA A 80 21.26 25.13 -2.90
N LEU A 81 22.32 25.91 -2.65
CA LEU A 81 23.01 26.70 -3.69
C LEU A 81 23.82 25.83 -4.66
N ALA A 82 24.34 24.71 -4.17
CA ALA A 82 25.21 23.80 -4.94
C ALA A 82 24.62 22.41 -5.13
N LEU A 83 23.42 22.15 -4.58
CA LEU A 83 22.78 20.83 -4.50
C LEU A 83 23.75 19.74 -3.99
N LEU A 84 24.50 20.08 -2.94
CA LEU A 84 25.55 19.22 -2.38
C LEU A 84 25.12 18.68 -1.02
N CYS A 85 25.39 17.40 -0.78
CA CYS A 85 25.23 16.79 0.53
C CYS A 85 26.44 17.11 1.42
N VAL A 86 26.19 17.72 2.57
CA VAL A 86 27.22 18.13 3.53
C VAL A 86 27.02 17.38 4.84
N GLY A 87 28.09 16.77 5.35
CA GLY A 87 28.06 16.08 6.64
C GLY A 87 27.43 14.69 6.61
N GLY A 88 27.27 14.07 5.43
CA GLY A 88 26.73 12.72 5.31
C GLY A 88 26.94 12.08 3.93
N PRO A 89 26.68 10.76 3.81
CA PRO A 89 26.77 10.06 2.53
C PRO A 89 25.60 10.40 1.60
N VAL A 90 25.85 10.26 0.30
CA VAL A 90 24.81 10.27 -0.74
C VAL A 90 24.56 8.83 -1.17
N VAL A 91 23.31 8.40 -1.12
CA VAL A 91 22.89 7.04 -1.48
C VAL A 91 21.97 7.10 -2.69
N GLY A 92 22.25 6.26 -3.69
CA GLY A 92 21.43 6.14 -4.89
C GLY A 92 20.18 5.30 -4.66
N GLY A 93 19.07 5.73 -5.22
CA GLY A 93 17.77 5.08 -5.15
C GLY A 93 17.02 5.14 -6.48
N GLN A 94 15.74 4.76 -6.41
CA GLN A 94 14.81 4.86 -7.53
C GLN A 94 13.69 5.82 -7.16
N ARG A 95 13.45 6.84 -7.96
CA ARG A 95 12.33 7.77 -7.80
C ARG A 95 11.18 7.30 -8.64
N GLY A 96 10.00 7.24 -8.05
CA GLY A 96 8.77 6.97 -8.77
C GLY A 96 7.55 7.33 -7.96
N VAL A 97 6.39 7.13 -8.56
CA VAL A 97 5.11 7.13 -7.84
C VAL A 97 4.82 5.69 -7.45
N TYR A 98 4.83 5.42 -6.15
CA TYR A 98 4.56 4.12 -5.56
C TYR A 98 3.11 4.07 -5.10
N THR A 99 2.32 3.24 -5.77
CA THR A 99 0.93 2.96 -5.37
C THR A 99 0.95 1.81 -4.39
N MET A 100 0.37 2.02 -3.21
CA MET A 100 0.35 1.02 -2.15
C MET A 100 -1.05 0.37 -2.05
N VAL A 101 -1.07 -0.94 -1.91
CA VAL A 101 -2.30 -1.73 -1.78
C VAL A 101 -2.50 -2.12 -0.31
N GLU A 102 -3.55 -1.57 0.30
CA GLU A 102 -3.90 -1.93 1.68
C GLU A 102 -4.31 -3.40 1.74
N CYS A 103 -3.82 -4.09 2.76
CA CYS A 103 -4.16 -5.48 2.99
C CYS A 103 -4.92 -5.69 4.28
N ASN A 104 -6.05 -5.02 4.41
CA ASN A 104 -6.89 -5.14 5.58
C ASN A 104 -7.90 -6.30 5.43
N LEU A 105 -7.37 -7.49 5.15
CA LEU A 105 -8.14 -8.74 5.13
C LEU A 105 -8.74 -9.02 6.51
N ASP A 106 -8.04 -8.63 7.57
CA ASP A 106 -8.46 -8.91 8.95
C ASP A 106 -9.71 -8.10 9.33
N ASP A 107 -9.83 -6.84 8.89
CA ASP A 107 -11.03 -6.03 9.11
C ASP A 107 -12.29 -6.56 8.40
N HIS A 108 -12.12 -7.44 7.40
CA HIS A 108 -13.22 -8.02 6.63
C HIS A 108 -13.47 -9.50 6.98
N SER A 109 -12.64 -10.09 7.83
CA SER A 109 -12.71 -11.50 8.24
C SER A 109 -14.02 -11.82 8.98
N TRP A 110 -14.59 -10.87 9.71
CA TRP A 110 -15.86 -11.04 10.43
C TRP A 110 -17.05 -11.23 9.48
N VAL A 111 -17.07 -10.57 8.32
CA VAL A 111 -18.12 -10.71 7.31
C VAL A 111 -18.09 -12.12 6.71
N LEU A 112 -16.88 -12.59 6.38
CA LEU A 112 -16.66 -13.95 5.86
C LEU A 112 -17.04 -15.00 6.91
N GLY A 113 -16.66 -14.78 8.18
CA GLY A 113 -17.04 -15.64 9.30
C GLY A 113 -18.56 -15.69 9.51
N ALA A 114 -19.24 -14.55 9.47
CA ALA A 114 -20.69 -14.47 9.60
C ALA A 114 -21.41 -15.18 8.45
N ALA A 115 -20.93 -15.01 7.21
CA ALA A 115 -21.47 -15.69 6.04
C ALA A 115 -21.32 -17.22 6.14
N ALA A 116 -20.13 -17.69 6.53
CA ALA A 116 -19.86 -19.12 6.75
C ALA A 116 -20.75 -19.70 7.87
N GLY A 117 -20.92 -18.97 8.97
CA GLY A 117 -21.79 -19.35 10.08
C GLY A 117 -23.27 -19.48 9.67
N LEU A 118 -23.79 -18.50 8.94
CA LEU A 118 -25.16 -18.55 8.39
C LEU A 118 -25.35 -19.73 7.43
N PHE A 119 -24.37 -19.99 6.58
CA PHE A 119 -24.41 -21.13 5.65
C PHE A 119 -24.40 -22.48 6.39
N GLY A 120 -23.56 -22.62 7.42
CA GLY A 120 -23.52 -23.80 8.28
C GLY A 120 -24.85 -24.06 8.98
N LEU A 121 -25.44 -23.02 9.61
CA LEU A 121 -26.76 -23.11 10.24
C LEU A 121 -27.86 -23.51 9.25
N PHE A 122 -27.81 -22.96 8.03
CA PHE A 122 -28.77 -23.29 6.99
C PHE A 122 -28.70 -24.78 6.59
N ILE A 123 -27.50 -25.34 6.43
CA ILE A 123 -27.30 -26.77 6.13
C ILE A 123 -27.82 -27.65 7.27
N ILE A 124 -27.52 -27.32 8.53
CA ILE A 124 -27.97 -28.08 9.70
C ILE A 124 -29.50 -28.10 9.77
N LYS A 125 -30.15 -26.93 9.62
CA LYS A 125 -31.62 -26.82 9.64
C LYS A 125 -32.27 -27.63 8.52
N ARG A 126 -31.63 -27.75 7.36
CA ARG A 126 -32.12 -28.56 6.24
C ARG A 126 -31.96 -30.06 6.50
N ARG A 127 -30.90 -30.47 7.19
CA ARG A 127 -30.68 -31.87 7.60
C ARG A 127 -31.63 -32.33 8.70
N ASN A 128 -31.95 -31.47 9.67
CA ASN A 128 -32.83 -31.81 10.79
C ASN A 128 -34.34 -31.62 10.51
N LYS A 129 -34.72 -31.16 9.31
CA LYS A 129 -36.12 -31.07 8.86
C LYS A 129 -36.51 -32.18 7.87
N LEU A 130 -35.63 -33.18 7.70
CA LEU A 130 -35.96 -34.52 7.22
C LEU A 130 -36.09 -35.43 8.44
#